data_AF-A0A6H1WAA1-F1
#
_entry.id   AF-A0A6H1WAA1-F1
#
_cell.length_a   1.000
_cell.length_b   1.000
_cell.length_c   1.000
_cell.angle_alpha   90.00
_cell.angle_beta   90.00
_cell.angle_gamma   90.00
#
_symmetry.space_group_name_H-M   'P 1'
#
loop_
_entity.id
_entity.type
_entity.pdbx_description
1 polymer ?
#
loop_
_entity_poly.entity_id
_entity_poly.type
_entity_poly.pdbx_seq_one_letter_code
_entity_poly.pdbx_strand_id
1 'polypeptide(L)'
;MPKQSKLQKSAADAFAKAEEALADAKRAAKKVDKKARKKVEELASEFDRLRKKSAGKPAAKKPAAKTPPAKTPVTKTSGKKDAGKAAKPAATKAATKATAPKATGRTVAAPKVTAPKASAPKATPAKATAPKSPAKRPTPAKRTTSSSSSSTAVTPVPASEVLAELTVVELRRRARSRSVVGYSSMTKARLVEALSATS
;
A
#
# COMPACT_ATOMS: atom_id res chain seq x y z
N MET A 1 -21.70 -13.81 -26.98
CA MET A 1 -21.28 -13.30 -25.66
C MET A 1 -19.85 -12.79 -25.75
N PRO A 2 -19.58 -11.48 -25.57
CA PRO A 2 -18.22 -10.96 -25.57
C PRO A 2 -17.43 -11.61 -24.43
N LYS A 3 -16.29 -12.22 -24.75
CA LYS A 3 -15.39 -12.79 -23.75
C LYS A 3 -14.81 -11.64 -22.94
N GLN A 4 -15.24 -11.50 -21.68
CA GLN A 4 -14.63 -10.54 -20.76
C GLN A 4 -13.12 -10.78 -20.70
N SER A 5 -12.35 -9.70 -20.79
CA SER A 5 -10.90 -9.79 -20.68
C SER A 5 -10.51 -10.29 -19.27
N LYS A 6 -9.33 -10.90 -19.13
CA LYS A 6 -8.82 -11.36 -17.81
C LYS A 6 -8.88 -10.24 -16.76
N LEU A 7 -8.62 -9.00 -17.18
CA LEU A 7 -8.70 -7.80 -16.34
C LEU A 7 -10.12 -7.49 -15.86
N GLN A 8 -11.13 -7.65 -16.72
CA GLN A 8 -12.53 -7.44 -16.34
C GLN A 8 -13.01 -8.48 -15.32
N LYS A 9 -12.58 -9.74 -15.48
CA LYS A 9 -12.89 -10.80 -14.51
C LYS A 9 -12.25 -10.52 -13.15
N SER A 10 -10.96 -10.18 -13.12
CA SER A 10 -10.29 -9.82 -11.86
C SER A 10 -10.90 -8.60 -11.19
N ALA A 11 -11.37 -7.62 -11.97
CA ALA A 11 -12.06 -6.45 -11.43
C ALA A 11 -13.41 -6.85 -10.81
N ALA A 12 -14.20 -7.68 -11.49
CA ALA A 12 -15.47 -8.20 -10.97
C ALA A 12 -15.26 -9.00 -9.66
N ASP A 13 -14.25 -9.89 -9.62
CA ASP A 13 -13.91 -10.66 -8.42
C ASP A 13 -13.48 -9.75 -7.26
N ALA A 14 -12.76 -8.67 -7.55
CA ALA A 14 -12.36 -7.69 -6.55
C ALA A 14 -13.57 -6.92 -5.99
N PHE A 15 -14.53 -6.53 -6.84
CA PHE A 15 -15.78 -5.90 -6.39
C PHE A 15 -16.60 -6.87 -5.52
N ALA A 16 -16.71 -8.14 -5.91
CA ALA A 16 -17.43 -9.14 -5.10
C ALA A 16 -16.80 -9.33 -3.71
N LYS A 17 -15.48 -9.47 -3.62
CA LYS A 17 -14.77 -9.56 -2.32
C LYS A 17 -14.93 -8.31 -1.47
N ALA A 18 -14.92 -7.13 -2.09
CA ALA A 18 -15.13 -5.89 -1.39
C ALA A 18 -16.56 -5.74 -0.85
N GLU A 19 -17.58 -6.23 -1.57
CA GLU A 19 -18.97 -6.28 -1.08
C GLU A 19 -19.10 -7.19 0.15
N GLU A 20 -18.49 -8.38 0.13
CA GLU A 20 -18.45 -9.31 1.26
C GLU A 20 -17.78 -8.68 2.49
N ALA A 21 -16.60 -8.08 2.29
CA ALA A 21 -15.89 -7.39 3.36
C ALA A 21 -16.69 -6.21 3.95
N LEU A 22 -17.43 -5.46 3.11
CA LEU A 22 -18.34 -4.41 3.57
C LEU A 22 -19.50 -4.96 4.39
N ALA A 23 -20.06 -6.11 4.00
CA ALA A 23 -21.14 -6.75 4.74
C ALA A 23 -20.68 -7.20 6.14
N ASP A 24 -19.49 -7.80 6.24
CA ASP A 24 -18.91 -8.20 7.53
C ASP A 24 -18.52 -7.01 8.38
N ALA A 25 -17.94 -5.95 7.77
CA ALA A 25 -17.69 -4.70 8.47
C ALA A 25 -18.98 -4.08 9.01
N LYS A 26 -20.10 -4.13 8.27
CA LYS A 26 -21.42 -3.66 8.74
C LYS A 26 -21.92 -4.50 9.92
N ARG A 27 -21.77 -5.81 9.87
CA ARG A 27 -22.16 -6.73 10.97
C ARG A 27 -21.33 -6.49 12.22
N ALA A 28 -20.01 -6.34 12.07
CA ALA A 28 -19.11 -6.02 13.17
C ALA A 28 -19.44 -4.65 13.76
N ALA A 29 -19.56 -3.60 12.94
CA ALA A 29 -19.85 -2.25 13.39
C ALA A 29 -21.20 -2.13 14.13
N LYS A 30 -22.20 -2.97 13.80
CA LYS A 30 -23.45 -3.03 14.57
C LYS A 30 -23.23 -3.40 16.04
N LYS A 31 -22.20 -4.17 16.37
CA LYS A 31 -21.94 -4.64 17.74
C LYS A 31 -20.92 -3.78 18.51
N VAL A 32 -20.20 -2.88 17.83
CA VAL A 32 -19.10 -2.11 18.44
C VAL A 32 -19.57 -0.72 18.85
N ASP A 33 -19.68 0.22 17.91
CA ASP A 33 -19.96 1.62 18.25
C ASP A 33 -20.56 2.43 17.08
N LYS A 34 -21.21 3.56 17.42
CA LYS A 34 -21.87 4.45 16.45
C LYS A 34 -20.89 5.08 15.45
N LYS A 35 -19.63 5.32 15.82
CA LYS A 35 -18.62 5.90 14.91
C LYS A 35 -18.15 4.86 13.90
N ALA A 36 -17.97 3.60 14.30
CA ALA A 36 -17.69 2.49 13.39
C ALA A 36 -18.80 2.31 12.35
N ARG A 37 -20.08 2.38 12.76
CA ARG A 37 -21.21 2.30 11.82
C ARG A 37 -21.15 3.40 10.76
N LYS A 38 -20.92 4.66 11.18
CA LYS A 38 -20.78 5.81 10.27
C LYS A 38 -19.64 5.61 9.27
N LYS A 39 -18.46 5.15 9.71
CA LYS A 39 -17.32 4.91 8.83
C LYS A 39 -17.61 3.82 7.81
N VAL A 40 -18.26 2.74 8.21
CA VAL A 40 -18.62 1.65 7.29
C VAL A 40 -19.68 2.10 6.28
N GLU A 41 -20.59 2.99 6.67
CA GLU A 41 -21.60 3.58 5.79
C GLU A 41 -21.00 4.57 4.79
N GLU A 42 -20.00 5.35 5.20
CA GLU A 42 -19.20 6.19 4.32
C GLU A 42 -18.43 5.35 3.29
N LEU A 43 -17.76 4.28 3.73
CA LEU A 43 -17.07 3.34 2.85
C LEU A 43 -18.04 2.66 1.87
N ALA A 44 -19.24 2.31 2.31
CA ALA A 44 -20.27 1.75 1.42
C ALA A 44 -20.68 2.78 0.34
N SER A 45 -20.85 4.04 0.72
CA SER A 45 -21.20 5.12 -0.20
C SER A 45 -20.09 5.39 -1.22
N GLU A 46 -18.83 5.34 -0.81
CA GLU A 46 -17.68 5.48 -1.69
C GLU A 46 -17.57 4.30 -2.66
N PHE A 47 -17.79 3.08 -2.16
CA PHE A 47 -17.82 1.86 -2.97
C PHE A 47 -18.90 1.92 -4.07
N ASP A 48 -20.11 2.37 -3.74
CA ASP A 48 -21.19 2.57 -4.71
C ASP A 48 -20.85 3.66 -5.74
N ARG A 49 -20.18 4.75 -5.33
CA ARG A 49 -19.69 5.79 -6.27
C ARG A 49 -18.66 5.22 -7.22
N LEU A 50 -17.71 4.43 -6.73
CA LEU A 50 -16.70 3.75 -7.54
C LEU A 50 -17.36 2.78 -8.53
N ARG A 51 -18.33 1.98 -8.08
CA ARG A 51 -19.10 1.08 -8.95
C ARG A 51 -19.85 1.83 -10.05
N LYS A 52 -20.50 2.96 -9.72
CA LYS A 52 -21.18 3.81 -10.71
C LYS A 52 -20.20 4.44 -11.70
N LYS A 53 -19.02 4.86 -11.22
CA LYS A 53 -17.95 5.44 -12.06
C LYS A 53 -17.32 4.39 -12.98
N SER A 54 -17.15 3.15 -12.53
CA SER A 54 -16.58 2.06 -13.32
C SER A 54 -17.58 1.39 -14.26
N ALA A 55 -18.87 1.40 -13.92
CA ALA A 55 -19.93 0.83 -14.75
C ALA A 55 -20.30 1.68 -15.97
N GLY A 56 -19.68 2.85 -16.16
CA GLY A 56 -19.81 3.65 -17.37
C GLY A 56 -21.26 3.94 -17.75
N LYS A 57 -21.97 4.78 -16.98
CA LYS A 57 -23.20 5.43 -17.47
C LYS A 57 -22.81 6.79 -18.07
N PRO A 58 -23.29 7.13 -19.29
CA PRO A 58 -22.68 8.16 -20.13
C PRO A 58 -22.72 9.51 -19.43
N ALA A 59 -21.73 10.35 -19.77
CA ALA A 59 -21.77 11.77 -19.47
C ALA A 59 -23.19 12.30 -19.74
N ALA A 60 -23.93 12.57 -18.68
CA ALA A 60 -25.13 13.36 -18.78
C ALA A 60 -24.70 14.67 -19.45
N LYS A 61 -25.37 14.99 -20.55
CA LYS A 61 -25.26 16.24 -21.32
C LYS A 61 -24.83 17.39 -20.41
N LYS A 62 -23.59 17.83 -20.56
CA LYS A 62 -23.20 19.19 -20.23
C LYS A 62 -23.97 20.09 -21.21
N PRO A 63 -24.85 21.01 -20.80
CA PRO A 63 -25.32 22.04 -21.72
C PRO A 63 -24.09 22.86 -22.13
N ALA A 64 -24.01 23.12 -23.44
CA ALA A 64 -22.94 23.86 -24.09
C ALA A 64 -22.67 25.20 -23.37
N ALA A 65 -21.52 25.29 -22.69
CA ALA A 65 -20.93 26.56 -22.34
C ALA A 65 -19.94 26.92 -23.44
N LYS A 66 -20.31 27.96 -24.20
CA LYS A 66 -19.59 28.60 -25.30
C LYS A 66 -18.07 28.62 -25.13
N THR A 67 -17.38 28.06 -26.12
CA THR A 67 -16.04 28.45 -26.54
C THR A 67 -16.03 29.92 -26.98
N PRO A 68 -15.05 30.73 -26.55
CA PRO A 68 -14.48 31.77 -27.39
C PRO A 68 -13.14 31.29 -28.00
N PRO A 69 -12.80 31.76 -29.21
CA PRO A 69 -11.77 31.16 -30.06
C PRO A 69 -10.35 31.60 -29.71
N ALA A 70 -9.42 30.79 -30.21
CA ALA A 70 -7.98 30.92 -30.19
C ALA A 70 -7.44 32.34 -30.41
N LYS A 71 -6.42 32.69 -29.63
CA LYS A 71 -5.32 33.57 -30.04
C LYS A 71 -4.00 32.96 -29.60
N THR A 72 -3.26 32.46 -30.58
CA THR A 72 -1.80 32.27 -30.50
C THR A 72 -1.12 33.62 -30.31
N PRO A 73 0.05 33.66 -29.66
CA PRO A 73 1.11 34.50 -30.17
C PRO A 73 2.38 33.69 -30.45
N VAL A 74 2.81 33.87 -31.69
CA VAL A 74 4.10 33.54 -32.28
C VAL A 74 5.13 34.53 -31.73
N THR A 75 6.32 34.10 -31.30
CA THR A 75 7.59 34.87 -31.29
C THR A 75 8.74 33.87 -31.09
N LYS A 76 9.48 33.50 -32.15
CA LYS A 76 10.73 34.10 -32.67
C LYS A 76 11.94 34.07 -31.72
N THR A 77 12.75 33.04 -31.90
CA THR A 77 14.21 33.03 -32.18
C THR A 77 15.12 34.16 -31.67
N SER A 78 16.07 33.80 -30.81
CA SER A 78 17.52 34.14 -30.81
C SER A 78 18.10 33.57 -29.49
N GLY A 79 19.26 32.96 -29.34
CA GLY A 79 20.44 32.76 -30.17
C GLY A 79 21.68 32.81 -29.25
N LYS A 80 22.33 31.68 -28.98
CA LYS A 80 23.77 31.50 -28.63
C LYS A 80 23.99 30.02 -28.29
N LYS A 81 24.58 29.20 -29.17
CA LYS A 81 26.03 29.04 -29.38
C LYS A 81 26.81 29.16 -28.06
N ASP A 82 27.16 28.00 -27.50
CA ASP A 82 28.57 27.72 -27.25
C ASP A 82 28.86 26.25 -27.46
N ALA A 83 29.85 26.02 -28.32
CA ALA A 83 30.40 24.73 -28.67
C ALA A 83 31.68 24.55 -27.85
N GLY A 84 31.78 23.44 -27.16
CA GLY A 84 33.03 22.95 -26.60
C GLY A 84 32.75 21.63 -25.90
N LYS A 85 33.54 20.58 -26.00
CA LYS A 85 34.72 20.26 -26.79
C LYS A 85 34.94 18.77 -26.48
N ALA A 86 35.29 17.99 -27.48
CA ALA A 86 35.55 16.57 -27.33
C ALA A 86 36.68 16.29 -26.31
N ALA A 87 36.51 15.25 -25.50
CA ALA A 87 37.60 14.44 -24.97
C ALA A 87 37.09 13.03 -24.60
N LYS A 88 37.24 12.08 -25.54
CA LYS A 88 37.76 10.72 -25.24
C LYS A 88 39.21 10.90 -24.75
N PRO A 89 39.79 10.05 -23.89
CA PRO A 89 39.86 8.57 -24.01
C PRO A 89 39.57 7.92 -22.63
N ALA A 90 39.71 6.63 -22.31
CA ALA A 90 40.57 5.58 -22.80
C ALA A 90 39.97 4.21 -22.44
N ALA A 91 40.24 3.24 -23.29
CA ALA A 91 40.08 1.83 -22.99
C ALA A 91 41.09 1.42 -21.91
N THR A 92 40.62 0.69 -20.89
CA THR A 92 41.46 -0.21 -20.11
C THR A 92 40.99 -1.64 -20.33
N LYS A 93 42.00 -2.46 -20.61
CA LYS A 93 41.99 -3.85 -21.04
C LYS A 93 42.44 -4.69 -19.85
N ALA A 94 41.94 -5.93 -19.77
CA ALA A 94 42.40 -7.03 -18.90
C ALA A 94 42.01 -6.89 -17.41
N ALA A 95 41.73 -7.94 -16.63
CA ALA A 95 42.05 -9.35 -16.77
C ALA A 95 41.11 -10.22 -15.90
N THR A 96 40.93 -11.48 -16.33
CA THR A 96 40.80 -12.72 -15.52
C THR A 96 39.88 -12.76 -14.30
N LYS A 97 38.87 -13.66 -14.32
CA LYS A 97 38.89 -14.84 -13.43
C LYS A 97 37.87 -15.90 -13.87
N ALA A 98 38.39 -16.98 -14.44
CA ALA A 98 37.75 -18.28 -14.39
C ALA A 98 37.83 -18.82 -12.96
N THR A 99 36.71 -19.29 -12.41
CA THR A 99 36.69 -20.40 -11.44
C THR A 99 35.26 -20.91 -11.33
N ALA A 100 35.04 -22.10 -11.88
CA ALA A 100 33.96 -22.99 -11.48
C ALA A 100 34.13 -23.39 -10.00
N PRO A 101 33.02 -23.74 -9.32
CA PRO A 101 32.92 -25.11 -8.82
C PRO A 101 31.54 -25.67 -9.15
N LYS A 102 31.51 -26.78 -9.89
CA LYS A 102 31.46 -28.16 -9.36
C LYS A 102 30.06 -28.50 -8.88
N ALA A 103 29.38 -29.22 -9.78
CA ALA A 103 28.19 -29.99 -9.52
C ALA A 103 28.41 -30.95 -8.35
N THR A 104 27.45 -30.97 -7.42
CA THR A 104 27.19 -32.15 -6.60
C THR A 104 25.70 -32.40 -6.69
N GLY A 105 25.34 -33.44 -7.44
CA GLY A 105 23.98 -33.91 -7.54
C GLY A 105 23.45 -34.31 -6.17
N ARG A 106 22.17 -34.03 -5.93
CA ARG A 106 21.36 -34.86 -5.05
C ARG A 106 20.26 -35.49 -5.88
N THR A 107 20.33 -36.80 -5.84
CA THR A 107 19.52 -37.82 -6.46
C THR A 107 18.04 -37.67 -6.17
N VAL A 108 17.29 -37.97 -7.23
CA VAL A 108 15.86 -38.21 -7.29
C VAL A 108 15.48 -39.38 -6.39
N ALA A 109 14.40 -39.23 -5.62
CA ALA A 109 13.55 -40.35 -5.23
C ALA A 109 12.09 -39.88 -5.27
N ALA A 110 11.37 -40.41 -6.25
CA ALA A 110 9.96 -40.16 -6.52
C ALA A 110 9.06 -41.02 -5.59
N PRO A 111 7.73 -40.79 -5.57
CA PRO A 111 6.84 -41.11 -4.45
C PRO A 111 6.26 -42.52 -4.51
N LYS A 112 5.76 -43.03 -3.37
CA LYS A 112 4.81 -44.15 -3.35
C LYS A 112 3.70 -43.96 -2.32
N VAL A 113 2.48 -44.09 -2.85
CA VAL A 113 1.13 -43.98 -2.28
C VAL A 113 0.83 -45.16 -1.34
N THR A 114 0.02 -44.95 -0.28
CA THR A 114 -1.24 -45.67 0.05
C THR A 114 -1.72 -45.40 1.49
N ALA A 115 -2.96 -44.89 1.62
CA ALA A 115 -3.87 -45.03 2.79
C ALA A 115 -4.41 -46.49 2.87
N PRO A 116 -5.16 -47.01 3.89
CA PRO A 116 -6.08 -46.30 4.80
C PRO A 116 -6.24 -46.86 6.26
N LYS A 117 -7.14 -46.20 7.01
CA LYS A 117 -8.18 -46.80 7.90
C LYS A 117 -7.93 -46.94 9.43
N ALA A 118 -8.78 -46.18 10.14
CA ALA A 118 -9.53 -46.46 11.38
C ALA A 118 -8.82 -46.68 12.72
N SER A 119 -9.12 -45.77 13.66
CA SER A 119 -9.71 -46.14 14.97
C SER A 119 -10.17 -44.88 15.74
N ALA A 120 -11.49 -44.69 15.82
CA ALA A 120 -12.16 -44.06 16.96
C ALA A 120 -12.48 -45.18 17.99
N PRO A 121 -13.09 -44.94 19.18
CA PRO A 121 -13.25 -43.74 20.01
C PRO A 121 -12.69 -43.96 21.45
N LYS A 122 -12.47 -42.91 22.26
CA LYS A 122 -12.50 -43.09 23.73
C LYS A 122 -12.84 -41.81 24.52
N ALA A 123 -14.10 -41.78 24.94
CA ALA A 123 -14.64 -41.42 26.26
C ALA A 123 -14.05 -40.23 27.04
N THR A 124 -14.94 -39.27 27.30
CA THR A 124 -15.03 -38.41 28.49
C THR A 124 -15.07 -39.23 29.80
N PRO A 125 -14.57 -38.69 30.93
CA PRO A 125 -15.45 -38.04 31.92
C PRO A 125 -14.82 -36.75 32.50
N ALA A 126 -15.54 -35.63 32.50
CA ALA A 126 -16.38 -35.14 33.59
C ALA A 126 -15.64 -34.65 34.86
N LYS A 127 -16.05 -33.45 35.28
CA LYS A 127 -16.29 -33.01 36.67
C LYS A 127 -15.30 -32.00 37.28
N ALA A 128 -15.76 -30.75 37.20
CA ALA A 128 -15.96 -29.80 38.30
C ALA A 128 -14.77 -29.42 39.20
N THR A 129 -14.47 -28.13 39.29
CA THR A 129 -15.01 -27.24 40.35
C THR A 129 -14.32 -25.86 40.25
N ALA A 130 -15.13 -24.80 40.20
CA ALA A 130 -14.69 -23.46 40.59
C ALA A 130 -14.56 -23.42 42.13
N PRO A 131 -13.71 -22.55 42.72
CA PRO A 131 -14.23 -21.23 43.09
C PRO A 131 -13.22 -20.06 43.04
N LYS A 132 -13.80 -18.87 42.79
CA LYS A 132 -13.46 -17.53 43.32
C LYS A 132 -12.00 -17.20 43.69
N SER A 133 -11.44 -16.21 43.00
CA SER A 133 -11.05 -14.96 43.68
C SER A 133 -10.94 -13.77 42.69
N PRO A 134 -11.50 -12.59 43.00
CA PRO A 134 -11.55 -11.44 42.11
C PRO A 134 -10.30 -10.57 42.25
N ALA A 135 -9.31 -10.74 41.37
CA ALA A 135 -8.13 -9.89 41.33
C ALA A 135 -8.31 -8.73 40.35
N LYS A 136 -8.76 -7.60 40.90
CA LYS A 136 -8.40 -6.21 40.55
C LYS A 136 -8.17 -5.89 39.06
N ARG A 137 -9.27 -5.46 38.45
CA ARG A 137 -9.38 -4.50 37.35
C ARG A 137 -8.34 -3.35 37.46
N PRO A 138 -7.34 -3.24 36.58
CA PRO A 138 -6.74 -1.95 36.30
C PRO A 138 -7.73 -1.16 35.44
N THR A 139 -8.30 -0.12 36.01
CA THR A 139 -9.01 0.94 35.29
C THR A 139 -8.06 1.53 34.24
N PRO A 140 -8.35 1.49 32.93
CA PRO A 140 -7.66 2.37 32.00
C PRO A 140 -8.11 3.79 32.34
N ALA A 141 -7.16 4.55 32.88
CA ALA A 141 -7.27 5.97 33.11
C ALA A 141 -7.84 6.67 31.86
N LYS A 142 -8.92 7.41 32.10
CA LYS A 142 -9.28 8.68 31.47
C LYS A 142 -8.30 9.12 30.37
N ARG A 143 -8.48 8.63 29.13
CA ARG A 143 -7.89 9.27 27.95
C ARG A 143 -8.60 10.59 27.77
N THR A 144 -7.99 11.63 28.31
CA THR A 144 -8.23 13.01 27.92
C THR A 144 -8.10 13.11 26.40
N THR A 145 -9.19 13.53 25.80
CA THR A 145 -9.25 14.08 24.45
C THR A 145 -8.52 15.41 24.46
N SER A 146 -7.27 15.44 24.02
CA SER A 146 -6.65 16.59 23.34
C SER A 146 -6.57 16.20 21.86
N SER A 147 -7.31 16.76 20.90
CA SER A 147 -7.80 18.12 20.75
C SER A 147 -6.71 19.14 21.05
N SER A 148 -5.56 19.00 20.37
CA SER A 148 -4.68 20.13 20.08
C SER A 148 -4.66 20.30 18.56
N SER A 149 -5.67 21.01 18.08
CA SER A 149 -5.52 21.96 17.00
C SER A 149 -4.50 23.00 17.43
N SER A 150 -3.22 22.77 17.12
CA SER A 150 -2.17 23.78 17.20
C SER A 150 -1.82 24.19 15.78
N SER A 151 -2.62 25.11 15.27
CA SER A 151 -2.16 26.14 14.34
C SER A 151 -1.09 26.95 15.07
N THR A 152 0.15 26.49 15.03
CA THR A 152 1.30 27.24 15.54
C THR A 152 2.03 27.85 14.35
N ALA A 153 2.39 29.11 14.54
CA ALA A 153 3.15 29.99 13.68
C ALA A 153 4.14 29.29 12.73
N VAL A 154 4.17 29.81 11.50
CA VAL A 154 5.06 29.47 10.39
C VAL A 154 6.51 29.69 10.81
N THR A 155 7.07 28.73 11.54
CA THR A 155 8.50 28.47 11.55
C THR A 155 8.72 27.39 10.50
N PRO A 156 9.69 27.54 9.58
CA PRO A 156 9.99 26.51 8.60
C PRO A 156 10.58 25.30 9.34
N VAL A 157 9.70 24.39 9.78
CA VAL A 157 10.11 23.09 10.34
C VAL A 157 10.87 22.37 9.22
N PRO A 158 12.14 21.98 9.46
CA PRO A 158 12.93 21.35 8.42
C PRO A 158 12.23 20.04 8.01
N ALA A 159 12.13 19.80 6.70
CA ALA A 159 11.43 18.64 6.15
C ALA A 159 11.92 17.30 6.76
N SER A 160 13.15 17.27 7.26
CA SER A 160 13.74 16.15 8.01
C SER A 160 13.00 15.81 9.30
N GLU A 161 12.50 16.78 10.07
CA GLU A 161 11.78 16.53 11.33
C GLU A 161 10.42 15.87 11.07
N VAL A 162 9.69 16.37 10.07
CA VAL A 162 8.41 15.77 9.63
C VAL A 162 8.62 14.34 9.12
N LEU A 163 9.76 14.06 8.48
CA LEU A 163 10.11 12.72 8.03
C LEU A 163 10.56 11.82 9.20
N ALA A 164 11.18 12.37 10.24
CA ALA A 164 11.65 11.62 11.41
C ALA A 164 10.49 11.06 12.25
N GLU A 165 9.34 11.74 12.29
CA GLU A 165 8.14 11.27 12.99
C GLU A 165 7.47 10.07 12.31
N LEU A 166 7.67 9.91 10.99
CA LEU A 166 7.05 8.84 10.23
C LEU A 166 7.58 7.46 10.62
N THR A 167 6.70 6.47 10.46
CA THR A 167 7.09 5.07 10.63
C THR A 167 7.96 4.60 9.47
N VAL A 168 8.80 3.57 9.70
CA VAL A 168 9.65 2.98 8.63
C VAL A 168 8.83 2.52 7.43
N VAL A 169 7.61 2.02 7.66
CA VAL A 169 6.69 1.58 6.60
C VAL A 169 6.26 2.75 5.71
N GLU A 170 5.92 3.89 6.31
CA GLU A 170 5.55 5.10 5.56
C GLU A 170 6.74 5.71 4.84
N LEU A 171 7.92 5.70 5.45
CA LEU A 171 9.16 6.13 4.82
C LEU A 171 9.49 5.28 3.59
N ARG A 172 9.38 3.95 3.69
CA ARG A 172 9.55 3.05 2.53
C ARG A 172 8.48 3.26 1.45
N ARG A 173 7.25 3.61 1.83
CA ARG A 173 6.21 4.00 0.86
C ARG A 173 6.61 5.26 0.10
N ARG A 174 7.05 6.30 0.80
CA ARG A 174 7.53 7.55 0.18
C ARG A 174 8.78 7.32 -0.68
N ALA A 175 9.70 6.48 -0.22
CA ALA A 175 10.92 6.11 -0.96
C ALA A 175 10.60 5.39 -2.28
N ARG A 176 9.60 4.50 -2.29
CA ARG A 176 9.07 3.89 -3.51
C ARG A 176 8.47 4.92 -4.47
N SER A 177 7.66 5.83 -3.95
CA SER A 177 7.03 6.90 -4.77
C SER A 177 8.07 7.86 -5.37
N ARG A 178 9.23 8.01 -4.74
CA ARG A 178 10.38 8.79 -5.23
C ARG A 178 11.45 7.95 -5.92
N SER A 179 11.20 6.66 -6.17
CA SER A 179 12.13 5.75 -6.85
C SER A 179 13.54 5.67 -6.23
N VAL A 180 13.66 5.83 -4.90
CA VAL A 180 14.94 5.69 -4.19
C VAL A 180 15.40 4.23 -4.28
N VAL A 181 16.57 3.96 -4.85
CA VAL A 181 17.10 2.59 -4.99
C VAL A 181 17.61 2.06 -3.64
N GLY A 182 17.41 0.78 -3.36
CA GLY A 182 17.92 0.17 -2.11
C GLY A 182 17.15 0.53 -0.84
N TYR A 183 16.00 1.20 -0.95
CA TYR A 183 15.18 1.62 0.21
C TYR A 183 14.78 0.47 1.16
N SER A 184 14.72 -0.77 0.67
CA SER A 184 14.34 -1.95 1.45
C SER A 184 15.40 -2.35 2.49
N SER A 185 16.69 -2.08 2.23
CA SER A 185 17.80 -2.39 3.15
C SER A 185 18.21 -1.20 4.01
N MET A 186 17.69 0.00 3.74
CA MET A 186 18.01 1.20 4.50
C MET A 186 17.39 1.20 5.92
N THR A 187 18.16 1.74 6.86
CA THR A 187 17.68 2.08 8.20
C THR A 187 16.77 3.31 8.17
N LYS A 188 16.02 3.56 9.25
CA LYS A 188 15.12 4.72 9.35
C LYS A 188 15.85 6.04 9.06
N ALA A 189 17.03 6.24 9.65
CA ALA A 189 17.83 7.44 9.45
C ALA A 189 18.23 7.64 7.98
N ARG A 190 18.73 6.58 7.32
CA ARG A 190 19.10 6.63 5.90
C ARG A 190 17.91 6.90 4.97
N LEU A 191 16.72 6.40 5.32
CA LEU A 191 15.50 6.71 4.58
C LEU A 191 15.10 8.18 4.70
N VAL A 192 15.22 8.78 5.90
CA VAL A 192 14.93 10.21 6.10
C VAL A 192 15.90 11.07 5.30
N GLU A 193 17.20 10.77 5.39
CA GLU A 193 18.26 11.48 4.64
C GLU A 193 18.05 11.40 3.12
N ALA A 194 17.82 10.19 2.58
CA ALA A 194 17.58 9.99 1.16
C ALA A 194 16.32 10.75 0.69
N LEU A 195 15.26 10.77 1.51
CA LEU A 195 14.04 11.50 1.19
C LEU A 195 14.22 13.02 1.27
N SER A 196 15.00 13.55 2.22
CA SER A 196 15.31 14.98 2.29
C SER A 196 16.26 15.44 1.18
N ALA A 197 17.14 14.56 0.68
CA ALA A 197 18.05 14.88 -0.43
C ALA A 197 17.34 14.97 -1.80
N THR A 198 16.11 14.44 -1.90
CA THR A 198 15.33 14.41 -3.16
C THR A 198 14.23 15.50 -3.21
N SER A 199 14.13 16.37 -2.20
CA SER A 199 13.17 17.49 -2.14
C SER A 199 13.84 18.81 -2.41
#